data_AF-A0A1Q9UU69-F1
#
_entry.id   AF-A0A1Q9UU69-F1
#
_cell.length_a   1.000
_cell.length_b   1.000
_cell.length_c   1.000
_cell.angle_alpha   90.00
_cell.angle_beta   90.00
_cell.angle_gamma   90.00
#
_symmetry.space_group_name_H-M   'P 1'
#
loop_
_entity.id
_entity.type
_entity.pdbx_description
1 polymer ?
#
loop_
_entity_poly.entity_id
_entity_poly.type
_entity_poly.pdbx_seq_one_letter_code
_entity_poly.pdbx_strand_id
1 'polypeptide(L)'
;MEDGKVEYYAASRVVDVTGVLSDSQAREVDLLLADKLSSAAETMWLPHNLVRAVRRLVDKVDPAGRVERARKADEGRKVTLEHGENCQSRLVTTMRSEVAAACYARVDSLARQRKRDGHERTYDQLRADVVADLLLGNEPGAKTPEVAAVVYVHMPVDTALSISESGAELDGYGPIPGAVGREIATNSKSTWRKVLCDPATGDPVDLGRSRYRPSATIREAMRVRDRECVIPWCHRPARHCDADHEREWARDNGPTSLTNLTARCRRHHRMKHTPGWLSRYDVARARISITTPLDTTYTGRRTPILAPNPKPPGQPPGQDEPPF
;
A
#
# COMPACT_ATOMS: atom_id res chain seq x y z
N MET A 1 -36.88 -15.63 -6.94
CA MET A 1 -36.36 -15.13 -8.23
C MET A 1 -37.35 -15.39 -9.36
N GLU A 2 -38.04 -16.53 -9.39
CA GLU A 2 -39.06 -16.87 -10.41
C GLU A 2 -40.18 -15.82 -10.54
N ASP A 3 -40.64 -15.25 -9.42
CA ASP A 3 -41.67 -14.18 -9.43
C ASP A 3 -41.11 -12.77 -9.65
N GLY A 4 -39.81 -12.59 -9.91
CA GLY A 4 -39.17 -11.28 -10.11
C GLY A 4 -39.04 -10.40 -8.84
N LYS A 5 -39.47 -10.87 -7.67
CA LYS A 5 -39.45 -10.12 -6.40
C LYS A 5 -38.08 -10.01 -5.73
N VAL A 6 -37.10 -10.78 -6.21
CA VAL A 6 -35.70 -10.77 -5.72
C VAL A 6 -34.80 -10.52 -6.90
N GLU A 7 -34.07 -9.41 -6.86
CA GLU A 7 -33.01 -9.13 -7.83
C GLU A 7 -31.81 -10.07 -7.61
N TYR A 8 -31.11 -10.45 -8.68
CA TYR A 8 -29.90 -11.28 -8.64
C TYR A 8 -28.87 -10.80 -7.60
N TYR A 9 -28.64 -9.48 -7.50
CA TYR A 9 -27.70 -8.95 -6.52
C TYR A 9 -28.13 -9.25 -5.08
N ALA A 10 -29.41 -9.09 -4.75
CA ALA A 10 -29.94 -9.43 -3.43
C ALA A 10 -29.80 -10.94 -3.14
N ALA A 11 -30.11 -11.81 -4.13
CA ALA A 11 -29.93 -13.25 -4.00
C ALA A 11 -28.45 -13.64 -3.80
N SER A 12 -27.51 -13.01 -4.51
CA SER A 12 -26.08 -13.26 -4.36
C SER A 12 -25.60 -13.01 -2.93
N ARG A 13 -26.14 -11.98 -2.26
CA ARG A 13 -25.78 -11.67 -0.87
C ARG A 13 -26.30 -12.71 0.12
N VAL A 14 -27.40 -13.40 -0.17
CA VAL A 14 -27.87 -14.53 0.66
C VAL A 14 -26.87 -15.67 0.60
N VAL A 15 -26.42 -16.02 -0.61
CA VAL A 15 -25.43 -17.08 -0.86
C VAL A 15 -24.11 -16.78 -0.14
N ASP A 16 -23.63 -15.53 -0.19
CA ASP A 16 -22.41 -15.11 0.52
C ASP A 16 -22.50 -15.38 2.05
N VAL A 17 -23.69 -15.21 2.63
CA VAL A 17 -23.89 -15.37 4.08
C VAL A 17 -24.13 -16.84 4.46
N THR A 18 -24.80 -17.62 3.61
CA THR A 18 -25.11 -19.03 3.88
C THR A 18 -23.99 -19.98 3.46
N GLY A 19 -23.04 -19.57 2.63
CA GLY A 19 -21.95 -20.41 2.12
C GLY A 19 -20.99 -20.98 3.18
N VAL A 20 -21.12 -20.56 4.44
CA VAL A 20 -20.37 -21.10 5.59
C VAL A 20 -21.08 -22.27 6.28
N LEU A 21 -22.31 -22.57 5.89
CA LEU A 21 -23.15 -23.60 6.48
C LEU A 21 -23.01 -24.93 5.72
N SER A 22 -23.30 -26.03 6.41
CA SER A 22 -23.56 -27.31 5.74
C SER A 22 -24.85 -27.25 4.92
N ASP A 23 -25.00 -28.11 3.92
CA ASP A 23 -26.19 -28.16 3.06
C ASP A 23 -27.51 -28.28 3.84
N SER A 24 -27.50 -29.06 4.94
CA SER A 24 -28.68 -29.20 5.80
C SER A 24 -29.03 -27.91 6.54
N GLN A 25 -28.02 -27.21 7.07
CA GLN A 25 -28.20 -25.93 7.76
C GLN A 25 -28.61 -24.82 6.77
N ALA A 26 -28.01 -24.81 5.58
CA ALA A 26 -28.36 -23.86 4.53
C ALA A 26 -29.83 -24.03 4.11
N ARG A 27 -30.30 -25.28 3.96
CA ARG A 27 -31.70 -25.58 3.65
C ARG A 27 -32.66 -25.16 4.76
N GLU A 28 -32.26 -25.31 6.02
CA GLU A 28 -33.06 -24.83 7.15
C GLU A 28 -33.16 -23.29 7.16
N VAL A 29 -32.05 -22.58 6.91
CA VAL A 29 -32.05 -21.11 6.78
C VAL A 29 -32.94 -20.66 5.62
N ASP A 30 -32.89 -21.36 4.48
CA ASP A 30 -33.72 -21.05 3.31
C ASP A 30 -35.22 -21.15 3.62
N LEU A 31 -35.64 -22.23 4.30
CA LEU A 31 -37.04 -22.41 4.74
C LEU A 31 -37.49 -21.30 5.70
N LEU A 32 -36.66 -20.96 6.69
CA LEU A 32 -36.96 -19.87 7.64
C LEU A 32 -36.98 -18.50 6.97
N LEU A 33 -36.14 -18.29 5.95
CA LEU A 33 -36.11 -17.05 5.19
C LEU A 33 -37.35 -16.93 4.31
N ALA A 34 -37.76 -18.00 3.64
CA ALA A 34 -38.96 -18.04 2.79
C ALA A 34 -40.23 -17.72 3.59
N ASP A 35 -40.39 -18.32 4.77
CA ASP A 35 -41.51 -18.02 5.68
C ASP A 35 -41.54 -16.54 6.08
N LYS A 36 -40.37 -15.99 6.43
CA LYS A 36 -40.24 -14.59 6.82
C LYS A 36 -40.51 -13.62 5.66
N LEU A 37 -40.12 -13.98 4.44
CA LEU A 37 -40.35 -13.18 3.24
C LEU A 37 -41.82 -13.20 2.82
N SER A 38 -42.55 -14.28 3.10
CA SER A 38 -43.98 -14.38 2.80
C SER A 38 -44.85 -13.36 3.54
N SER A 39 -44.36 -12.85 4.67
CA SER A 39 -45.06 -11.92 5.57
C SER A 39 -44.38 -10.55 5.69
N ALA A 40 -43.31 -10.29 4.92
CA ALA A 40 -42.52 -9.07 5.06
C ALA A 40 -42.92 -7.97 4.07
N ALA A 41 -42.73 -6.72 4.50
CA ALA A 41 -42.87 -5.54 3.64
C ALA A 41 -41.83 -5.54 2.49
N GLU A 42 -42.14 -4.84 1.39
CA GLU A 42 -41.29 -4.78 0.19
C GLU A 42 -39.85 -4.29 0.47
N THR A 43 -39.66 -3.46 1.50
CA THR A 43 -38.33 -2.98 1.94
C THR A 43 -37.42 -4.10 2.48
N MET A 44 -37.97 -5.25 2.85
CA MET A 44 -37.20 -6.43 3.28
C MET A 44 -36.36 -7.02 2.14
N TRP A 45 -36.79 -6.85 0.89
CA TRP A 45 -36.11 -7.37 -0.29
C TRP A 45 -34.86 -6.56 -0.66
N LEU A 46 -34.62 -5.41 0.01
CA LEU A 46 -33.40 -4.62 -0.18
C LEU A 46 -32.17 -5.40 0.32
N PRO A 47 -31.03 -5.41 -0.42
CA PRO A 47 -29.87 -6.25 -0.13
C PRO A 47 -29.35 -6.16 1.32
N HIS A 48 -29.28 -4.95 1.89
CA HIS A 48 -28.76 -4.76 3.25
C HIS A 48 -29.71 -5.31 4.34
N ASN A 49 -31.02 -5.20 4.13
CA ASN A 49 -32.03 -5.75 5.05
C ASN A 49 -32.04 -7.28 4.97
N LEU A 50 -31.95 -7.82 3.76
CA LEU A 50 -31.88 -9.26 3.52
C LEU A 50 -30.62 -9.87 4.16
N VAL A 51 -29.44 -9.28 3.97
CA VAL A 51 -28.19 -9.71 4.63
C VAL A 51 -28.34 -9.72 6.15
N ARG A 52 -28.93 -8.66 6.72
CA ARG A 52 -29.14 -8.56 8.17
C ARG A 52 -30.11 -9.63 8.68
N ALA A 53 -31.17 -9.93 7.93
CA ALA A 53 -32.13 -10.97 8.28
C ALA A 53 -31.49 -12.36 8.20
N VAL A 54 -30.78 -12.67 7.11
CA VAL A 54 -30.12 -13.95 6.90
C VAL A 54 -29.05 -14.19 7.95
N ARG A 55 -28.21 -13.20 8.29
CA ARG A 55 -27.21 -13.32 9.37
C ARG A 55 -27.85 -13.76 10.69
N ARG A 56 -29.02 -13.23 11.04
CA ARG A 56 -29.75 -13.64 12.26
C ARG A 56 -30.25 -15.08 12.19
N LEU A 57 -30.68 -15.53 11.01
CA LEU A 57 -31.12 -16.92 10.81
C LEU A 57 -29.94 -17.88 10.87
N VAL A 58 -28.82 -17.56 10.20
CA VAL A 58 -27.56 -18.29 10.30
C VAL A 58 -27.10 -18.40 11.75
N ASP A 59 -27.13 -17.29 12.51
CA ASP A 59 -26.78 -17.30 13.93
C ASP A 59 -27.71 -18.18 14.79
N LYS A 60 -28.97 -18.35 14.38
CA LYS A 60 -29.95 -19.20 15.07
C LYS A 60 -29.74 -20.68 14.74
N VAL A 61 -29.47 -21.01 13.49
CA VAL A 61 -29.28 -22.38 12.98
C VAL A 61 -27.89 -22.92 13.33
N ASP A 62 -26.88 -22.06 13.40
CA ASP A 62 -25.50 -22.45 13.72
C ASP A 62 -24.85 -21.53 14.78
N PRO A 63 -25.29 -21.61 16.05
CA PRO A 63 -24.71 -20.81 17.14
C PRO A 63 -23.25 -21.17 17.42
N ALA A 64 -22.89 -22.44 17.31
CA ALA A 64 -21.53 -22.93 17.58
C ALA A 64 -20.56 -22.47 16.48
N GLY A 65 -20.91 -22.63 15.20
CA GLY A 65 -20.09 -22.16 14.11
C GLY A 65 -19.97 -20.64 14.08
N ARG A 66 -20.93 -19.88 14.60
CA ARG A 66 -20.81 -18.42 14.78
C ARG A 66 -19.62 -18.06 15.68
N VAL A 67 -19.48 -18.73 16.82
CA VAL A 67 -18.38 -18.49 17.77
C VAL A 67 -17.04 -18.82 17.12
N GLU A 68 -16.94 -19.96 16.45
CA GLU A 68 -15.70 -20.39 15.79
C GLU A 68 -15.32 -19.46 14.62
N ARG A 69 -16.31 -19.01 13.82
CA ARG A 69 -16.09 -18.02 12.76
C ARG A 69 -15.61 -16.68 13.32
N ALA A 70 -16.18 -16.22 14.43
CA ALA A 70 -15.73 -14.99 15.09
C ALA A 70 -14.27 -15.13 15.60
N ARG A 71 -13.93 -16.28 16.20
CA ARG A 71 -12.57 -16.59 16.65
C ARG A 71 -11.57 -16.59 15.48
N LYS A 72 -11.91 -17.28 14.39
CA LYS A 72 -11.07 -17.34 13.18
C LYS A 72 -10.96 -15.97 12.49
N ALA A 73 -12.03 -15.17 12.46
CA ALA A 73 -11.99 -13.82 11.91
C ALA A 73 -11.07 -12.88 12.72
N ASP A 74 -10.98 -13.08 14.04
CA ASP A 74 -10.04 -12.35 14.91
C ASP A 74 -8.57 -12.66 14.58
N GLU A 75 -8.26 -13.83 14.02
CA GLU A 75 -6.91 -14.14 13.50
C GLU A 75 -6.59 -13.33 12.23
N GLY A 76 -7.62 -12.89 11.48
CA GLY A 76 -7.49 -12.12 10.24
C GLY A 76 -7.34 -10.61 10.41
N ARG A 77 -7.18 -10.11 11.66
CA ARG A 77 -6.99 -8.68 11.93
C ARG A 77 -5.77 -8.14 11.21
N LYS A 78 -5.91 -6.97 10.58
CA LYS A 78 -4.85 -6.36 9.79
C LYS A 78 -5.06 -4.87 9.61
N VAL A 79 -3.98 -4.18 9.24
CA VAL A 79 -4.00 -2.82 8.74
C VAL A 79 -3.47 -2.83 7.31
N THR A 80 -4.21 -2.26 6.37
CA THR A 80 -3.82 -2.12 4.96
C THR A 80 -3.73 -0.65 4.58
N LEU A 81 -2.72 -0.32 3.79
CA LEU A 81 -2.58 0.97 3.14
C LEU A 81 -2.88 0.77 1.65
N GLU A 82 -3.88 1.46 1.15
CA GLU A 82 -4.37 1.36 -0.21
C GLU A 82 -4.23 2.73 -0.87
N HIS A 83 -3.33 2.84 -1.85
CA HIS A 83 -3.13 4.07 -2.60
C HIS A 83 -4.27 4.27 -3.59
N GLY A 84 -4.87 5.46 -3.58
CA GLY A 84 -5.92 5.88 -4.50
C GLY A 84 -5.44 7.01 -5.43
N GLU A 85 -6.38 7.66 -6.08
CA GLU A 85 -6.09 8.77 -7.00
C GLU A 85 -5.96 10.11 -6.23
N ASN A 86 -5.43 11.13 -6.90
CA ASN A 86 -5.42 12.53 -6.42
C ASN A 86 -4.71 12.73 -5.07
N CYS A 87 -3.57 12.07 -4.86
CA CYS A 87 -2.79 12.09 -3.62
C CYS A 87 -3.59 11.62 -2.39
N GLN A 88 -4.65 10.82 -2.58
CA GLN A 88 -5.41 10.23 -1.50
C GLN A 88 -5.05 8.76 -1.32
N SER A 89 -5.00 8.32 -0.07
CA SER A 89 -4.78 6.92 0.29
C SER A 89 -5.72 6.52 1.43
N ARG A 90 -6.14 5.27 1.46
CA ARG A 90 -6.97 4.71 2.53
C ARG A 90 -6.10 3.89 3.47
N LEU A 91 -6.18 4.20 4.76
CA LEU A 91 -5.67 3.33 5.81
C LEU A 91 -6.84 2.54 6.39
N VAL A 92 -6.95 1.28 5.97
CA VAL A 92 -8.07 0.40 6.34
C VAL A 92 -7.64 -0.53 7.46
N THR A 93 -8.49 -0.67 8.47
CA THR A 93 -8.25 -1.58 9.59
C THR A 93 -9.33 -2.63 9.63
N THR A 94 -8.93 -3.88 9.85
CA THR A 94 -9.83 -5.01 10.12
C THR A 94 -9.63 -5.41 11.57
N MET A 95 -10.67 -5.22 12.39
CA MET A 95 -10.66 -5.51 13.83
C MET A 95 -12.02 -6.04 14.29
N ARG A 96 -12.08 -6.47 15.56
CA ARG A 96 -13.35 -6.86 16.19
C ARG A 96 -14.33 -5.68 16.19
N SER A 97 -15.61 -5.96 15.96
CA SER A 97 -16.62 -4.92 15.74
C SER A 97 -16.77 -3.97 16.92
N GLU A 98 -16.69 -4.48 18.14
CA GLU A 98 -16.74 -3.68 19.37
C GLU A 98 -15.55 -2.73 19.52
N VAL A 99 -14.35 -3.16 19.07
CA VAL A 99 -13.14 -2.33 19.09
C VAL A 99 -13.23 -1.25 18.01
N ALA A 100 -13.65 -1.61 16.79
CA ALA A 100 -13.85 -0.65 15.71
C ALA A 100 -14.88 0.42 16.07
N ALA A 101 -15.99 0.02 16.67
CA ALA A 101 -17.04 0.92 17.12
C ALA A 101 -16.53 1.88 18.21
N ALA A 102 -15.75 1.38 19.18
CA ALA A 102 -15.14 2.22 20.21
C ALA A 102 -14.12 3.22 19.63
N CYS A 103 -13.26 2.78 18.70
CA CYS A 103 -12.32 3.65 18.00
C CYS A 103 -13.06 4.76 17.23
N TYR A 104 -14.09 4.41 16.45
CA TYR A 104 -14.88 5.37 15.70
C TYR A 104 -15.62 6.36 16.61
N ALA A 105 -16.23 5.87 17.70
CA ALA A 105 -16.92 6.74 18.66
C ALA A 105 -15.98 7.77 19.29
N ARG A 106 -14.75 7.38 19.62
CA ARG A 106 -13.72 8.30 20.12
C ARG A 106 -13.35 9.36 19.08
N VAL A 107 -13.09 8.93 17.84
CA VAL A 107 -12.78 9.84 16.72
C VAL A 107 -13.92 10.83 16.48
N ASP A 108 -15.16 10.35 16.46
CA ASP A 108 -16.34 11.19 16.28
C ASP A 108 -16.50 12.21 17.41
N SER A 109 -16.27 11.81 18.66
CA SER A 109 -16.33 12.69 19.82
C SER A 109 -15.33 13.85 19.73
N LEU A 110 -14.07 13.54 19.38
CA LEU A 110 -13.01 14.53 19.20
C LEU A 110 -13.29 15.45 18.00
N ALA A 111 -13.77 14.91 16.88
CA ALA A 111 -14.15 15.72 15.72
C ALA A 111 -15.30 16.69 16.05
N ARG A 112 -16.30 16.24 16.82
CA ARG A 112 -17.38 17.12 17.33
C ARG A 112 -16.86 18.18 18.28
N GLN A 113 -15.86 17.88 19.10
CA GLN A 113 -15.22 18.86 19.96
C GLN A 113 -14.54 19.95 19.13
N ARG A 114 -13.68 19.58 18.17
CA ARG A 114 -13.05 20.55 17.24
C ARG A 114 -14.10 21.39 16.51
N LYS A 115 -15.25 20.81 16.14
CA LYS A 115 -16.34 21.57 15.53
C LYS A 115 -16.92 22.63 16.46
N ARG A 116 -17.11 22.31 17.75
CA ARG A 116 -17.55 23.28 18.77
C ARG A 116 -16.52 24.36 19.04
N ASP A 117 -15.23 24.03 18.90
CA ASP A 117 -14.11 24.97 19.05
C ASP A 117 -13.96 25.94 17.86
N GLY A 118 -14.89 25.91 16.89
CA GLY A 118 -14.99 26.89 15.81
C GLY A 118 -14.32 26.49 14.49
N HIS A 119 -13.83 25.25 14.36
CA HIS A 119 -13.23 24.80 13.09
C HIS A 119 -14.27 24.75 11.94
N GLU A 120 -13.95 25.38 10.81
CA GLU A 120 -14.87 25.50 9.66
C GLU A 120 -15.03 24.20 8.85
N ARG A 121 -14.03 23.30 8.89
CA ARG A 121 -14.00 22.00 8.19
C ARG A 121 -15.22 21.13 8.45
N THR A 122 -15.55 20.25 7.51
CA THR A 122 -16.67 19.30 7.66
C THR A 122 -16.38 18.26 8.74
N TYR A 123 -17.42 17.61 9.27
CA TYR A 123 -17.21 16.53 10.25
C TYR A 123 -16.32 15.41 9.72
N ASP A 124 -16.43 15.05 8.44
CA ASP A 124 -15.62 13.99 7.85
C ASP A 124 -14.15 14.40 7.71
N GLN A 125 -13.88 15.65 7.31
CA GLN A 125 -12.52 16.20 7.31
C GLN A 125 -11.93 16.21 8.72
N LEU A 126 -12.71 16.64 9.73
CA LEU A 126 -12.26 16.65 11.12
C LEU A 126 -12.00 15.25 11.67
N ARG A 127 -12.81 14.24 11.31
CA ARG A 127 -12.56 12.85 11.69
C ARG A 127 -11.28 12.32 11.06
N ALA A 128 -11.00 12.65 9.79
CA ALA A 128 -9.76 12.29 9.13
C ALA A 128 -8.54 12.93 9.82
N ASP A 129 -8.61 14.23 10.13
CA ASP A 129 -7.56 14.96 10.85
C ASP A 129 -7.31 14.33 12.24
N VAL A 130 -8.37 14.03 13.00
CA VAL A 130 -8.29 13.38 14.32
C VAL A 130 -7.64 12.00 14.24
N VAL A 131 -7.98 11.19 13.23
CA VAL A 131 -7.35 9.88 13.04
C VAL A 131 -5.84 10.05 12.78
N ALA A 132 -5.46 11.00 11.92
CA ALA A 132 -4.06 11.28 11.63
C ALA A 132 -3.30 11.74 12.88
N ASP A 133 -3.87 12.65 13.67
CA ASP A 133 -3.24 13.16 14.89
C ASP A 133 -3.07 12.07 15.97
N LEU A 134 -4.06 11.19 16.12
CA LEU A 134 -3.98 10.06 17.05
C LEU A 134 -2.89 9.05 16.65
N LEU A 135 -2.76 8.76 15.36
CA LEU A 135 -1.79 7.77 14.84
C LEU A 135 -0.36 8.32 14.80
N LEU A 136 -0.20 9.61 14.48
CA LEU A 136 1.08 10.30 14.45
C LEU A 136 1.50 10.82 15.83
N GLY A 137 0.60 10.74 16.82
CA GLY A 137 0.80 11.20 18.19
C GLY A 137 1.04 12.71 18.27
N ASN A 138 0.26 13.49 17.50
CA ASN A 138 0.25 14.96 17.59
C ASN A 138 -0.61 15.47 18.76
N GLU A 139 -1.30 14.59 19.48
CA GLU A 139 -2.16 14.98 20.60
C GLU A 139 -1.32 15.42 21.82
N PRO A 140 -1.81 16.39 22.63
CA PRO A 140 -1.12 16.85 23.82
C PRO A 140 -0.76 15.71 24.79
N GLY A 141 0.51 15.66 25.21
CA GLY A 141 1.00 14.65 26.14
C GLY A 141 1.27 13.26 25.54
N ALA A 142 1.10 13.09 24.22
CA ALA A 142 1.52 11.86 23.55
C ALA A 142 3.04 11.67 23.65
N LYS A 143 3.46 10.47 24.07
CA LYS A 143 4.87 10.07 24.05
C LYS A 143 5.16 9.37 22.73
N THR A 144 5.71 10.10 21.77
CA THR A 144 6.15 9.54 20.49
C THR A 144 7.68 9.50 20.42
N PRO A 145 8.26 8.51 19.73
CA PRO A 145 9.67 8.57 19.35
C PRO A 145 9.95 9.84 18.54
N GLU A 146 11.13 10.43 18.71
CA GLU A 146 11.57 11.65 18.01
C GLU A 146 11.43 11.54 16.48
N VAL A 147 11.62 10.32 15.94
CA VAL A 147 11.25 9.97 14.57
C VAL A 147 10.38 8.71 14.59
N ALA A 148 9.06 8.90 14.62
CA ALA A 148 8.10 7.80 14.66
C ALA A 148 7.83 7.15 13.27
N ALA A 149 7.95 7.93 12.18
CA ALA A 149 7.76 7.46 10.82
C ALA A 149 8.52 8.35 9.82
N VAL A 150 8.99 7.75 8.72
CA VAL A 150 9.66 8.48 7.62
C VAL A 150 9.02 8.05 6.31
N VAL A 151 8.60 9.04 5.52
CA VAL A 151 8.26 8.88 4.10
C VAL A 151 9.26 9.66 3.27
N TYR A 152 9.54 9.18 2.06
CA TYR A 152 10.42 9.88 1.13
C TYR A 152 9.59 10.47 0.00
N VAL A 153 9.80 11.75 -0.23
CA VAL A 153 9.36 12.45 -1.42
C VAL A 153 10.62 12.80 -2.20
N HIS A 154 10.70 12.32 -3.44
CA HIS A 154 11.73 12.68 -4.38
C HIS A 154 11.20 13.82 -5.24
N MET A 155 11.95 14.92 -5.30
CA MET A 155 11.55 16.09 -6.07
C MET A 155 12.78 16.73 -6.70
N PRO A 156 12.79 16.94 -8.03
CA PRO A 156 13.77 17.74 -8.72
C PRO A 156 13.86 19.17 -8.15
N VAL A 157 15.06 19.77 -8.18
CA VAL A 157 15.28 21.11 -7.59
C VAL A 157 14.52 22.20 -8.34
N ASP A 158 14.37 22.08 -9.66
CA ASP A 158 13.56 22.99 -10.48
C ASP A 158 12.08 22.93 -10.08
N THR A 159 11.54 21.74 -9.79
CA THR A 159 10.18 21.59 -9.25
C THR A 159 10.04 22.16 -7.84
N ALA A 160 11.06 21.97 -6.99
CA ALA A 160 11.11 22.58 -5.66
C ALA A 160 11.12 24.12 -5.72
N LEU A 161 11.80 24.68 -6.73
CA LEU A 161 11.91 26.13 -6.98
C LEU A 161 10.74 26.69 -7.81
N SER A 162 9.71 25.88 -8.11
CA SER A 162 8.57 26.27 -8.95
C SER A 162 8.94 26.71 -10.38
N ILE A 163 10.06 26.20 -10.89
CA ILE A 163 10.49 26.35 -12.30
C ILE A 163 9.77 25.30 -13.17
N SER A 164 9.45 24.14 -12.59
CA SER A 164 8.71 23.02 -13.20
C SER A 164 7.61 22.53 -12.26
N GLU A 165 6.63 21.78 -12.78
CA GLU A 165 5.57 21.15 -11.99
C GLU A 165 5.64 19.61 -12.00
N SER A 166 6.69 19.04 -12.59
CA SER A 166 6.79 17.59 -12.86
C SER A 166 7.86 16.89 -12.01
N GLY A 167 7.77 15.56 -11.90
CA GLY A 167 8.83 14.74 -11.30
C GLY A 167 8.82 14.64 -9.78
N ALA A 168 7.83 15.23 -9.09
CA ALA A 168 7.64 14.96 -7.66
C ALA A 168 6.98 13.58 -7.47
N GLU A 169 7.58 12.75 -6.62
CA GLU A 169 7.27 11.32 -6.46
C GLU A 169 7.29 10.93 -4.98
N LEU A 170 6.24 10.24 -4.53
CA LEU A 170 6.13 9.70 -3.16
C LEU A 170 6.34 8.18 -3.18
N ASP A 171 7.32 7.69 -2.43
CA ASP A 171 7.64 6.26 -2.33
C ASP A 171 6.40 5.39 -2.02
N GLY A 172 6.08 4.45 -2.92
CA GLY A 172 4.96 3.50 -2.81
C GLY A 172 3.66 4.01 -3.41
N TYR A 173 3.50 5.32 -3.53
CA TYR A 173 2.34 5.96 -4.14
C TYR A 173 2.57 6.21 -5.64
N GLY A 174 3.74 6.76 -5.97
CA GLY A 174 4.08 7.24 -7.31
C GLY A 174 3.96 8.78 -7.42
N PRO A 175 3.61 9.30 -8.60
CA PRO A 175 3.73 10.72 -8.91
C PRO A 175 2.73 11.56 -8.11
N ILE A 176 3.20 12.71 -7.62
CA ILE A 176 2.38 13.71 -6.93
C ILE A 176 2.53 15.08 -7.63
N PRO A 177 1.55 15.99 -7.53
CA PRO A 177 1.70 17.35 -8.05
C PRO A 177 2.88 18.09 -7.39
N GLY A 178 3.61 18.89 -8.18
CA GLY A 178 4.73 19.71 -7.69
C GLY A 178 4.34 20.59 -6.51
N ALA A 179 3.15 21.20 -6.53
CA ALA A 179 2.59 21.97 -5.43
C ALA A 179 2.49 21.18 -4.10
N VAL A 180 2.02 19.92 -4.15
CA VAL A 180 1.96 19.05 -2.96
C VAL A 180 3.36 18.68 -2.49
N GLY A 181 4.27 18.39 -3.41
CA GLY A 181 5.69 18.16 -3.10
C GLY A 181 6.33 19.33 -2.37
N ARG A 182 6.05 20.57 -2.80
CA ARG A 182 6.52 21.80 -2.16
C ARG A 182 5.89 22.04 -0.79
N GLU A 183 4.59 21.78 -0.62
CA GLU A 183 3.93 21.86 0.69
C GLU A 183 4.58 20.91 1.71
N ILE A 184 4.87 19.68 1.29
CA ILE A 184 5.59 18.71 2.12
C ILE A 184 7.00 19.22 2.41
N ALA A 185 7.70 19.75 1.41
CA ALA A 185 9.07 20.23 1.56
C ALA A 185 9.19 21.42 2.53
N THR A 186 8.19 22.32 2.58
CA THR A 186 8.19 23.49 3.47
C THR A 186 7.67 23.20 4.88
N ASN A 187 7.15 22.00 5.13
CA ASN A 187 6.75 21.59 6.48
C ASN A 187 7.96 21.62 7.43
N SER A 188 7.83 22.24 8.60
CA SER A 188 8.93 22.38 9.57
C SER A 188 9.43 21.04 10.14
N LYS A 189 8.63 19.97 10.04
CA LYS A 189 9.02 18.61 10.42
C LYS A 189 9.76 17.86 9.29
N SER A 190 9.82 18.42 8.08
CA SER A 190 10.51 17.81 6.94
C SER A 190 12.01 18.05 7.01
N THR A 191 12.78 17.01 6.70
CA THR A 191 14.23 17.09 6.59
C THR A 191 14.64 17.02 5.13
N TRP A 192 15.45 17.99 4.70
CA TRP A 192 15.97 18.03 3.34
C TRP A 192 17.24 17.21 3.23
N ARG A 193 17.38 16.49 2.12
CA ARG A 193 18.59 15.76 1.77
C ARG A 193 18.93 16.01 0.32
N LYS A 194 20.17 16.45 0.07
CA LYS A 194 20.68 16.61 -1.28
C LYS A 194 21.02 15.24 -1.86
N VAL A 195 20.44 14.92 -3.00
CA VAL A 195 20.79 13.74 -3.81
C VAL A 195 21.34 14.25 -5.15
N LEU A 196 22.60 13.95 -5.43
CA LEU A 196 23.18 14.20 -6.74
C LEU A 196 22.93 12.97 -7.61
N CYS A 197 22.47 13.19 -8.83
CA CYS A 197 22.23 12.12 -9.79
C CYS A 197 23.18 12.26 -10.99
N ASP A 198 23.55 11.13 -11.58
CA ASP A 198 24.26 11.08 -12.85
C ASP A 198 23.32 11.58 -13.97
N PRO A 199 23.70 12.62 -14.75
CA PRO A 199 22.85 13.16 -15.81
C PRO A 199 22.57 12.18 -16.96
N ALA A 200 23.40 11.16 -17.16
CA ALA A 200 23.22 10.17 -18.23
C ALA A 200 22.18 9.09 -17.88
N THR A 201 22.06 8.75 -16.59
CA THR A 201 21.21 7.65 -16.10
C THR A 201 20.05 8.11 -15.24
N GLY A 202 20.16 9.27 -14.61
CA GLY A 202 19.24 9.78 -13.59
C GLY A 202 19.37 9.07 -12.24
N ASP A 203 20.44 8.28 -12.04
CA ASP A 203 20.66 7.49 -10.82
C ASP A 203 21.50 8.21 -9.77
N PRO A 204 21.28 7.93 -8.47
CA PRO A 204 21.96 8.63 -7.39
C PRO A 204 23.45 8.26 -7.34
N VAL A 205 24.32 9.28 -7.36
CA VAL A 205 25.78 9.17 -7.21
C VAL A 205 26.29 9.65 -5.85
N ASP A 206 25.58 10.59 -5.22
CA ASP A 206 25.88 11.09 -3.87
C ASP A 206 24.59 11.42 -3.11
N LEU A 207 24.61 11.17 -1.79
CA LEU A 207 23.51 11.38 -0.85
C LEU A 207 23.79 12.48 0.18
N GLY A 208 24.92 13.21 0.07
CA GLY A 208 25.20 14.40 0.87
C GLY A 208 25.41 14.18 2.38
N ARG A 209 26.02 13.06 2.80
CA ARG A 209 26.26 12.73 4.23
C ARG A 209 27.64 13.17 4.72
N SER A 210 27.71 13.68 5.97
CA SER A 210 28.94 14.19 6.62
C SER A 210 29.64 13.23 7.61
N ARG A 211 29.03 12.08 7.98
CA ARG A 211 29.65 11.02 8.81
C ARG A 211 29.33 9.62 8.30
N TYR A 212 30.28 8.69 8.43
CA TYR A 212 30.49 7.59 7.48
C TYR A 212 30.36 6.17 8.04
N ARG A 213 29.57 5.31 7.36
CA ARG A 213 29.72 3.84 7.32
C ARG A 213 29.34 3.34 5.91
N PRO A 214 30.25 2.73 5.13
CA PRO A 214 30.03 2.45 3.71
C PRO A 214 28.79 1.57 3.44
N SER A 215 28.54 0.55 4.25
CA SER A 215 27.39 -0.36 4.09
C SER A 215 26.03 0.28 4.41
N ALA A 216 26.00 1.35 5.20
CA ALA A 216 24.78 2.12 5.43
C ALA A 216 24.50 3.06 4.25
N THR A 217 25.55 3.66 3.68
CA THR A 217 25.44 4.52 2.49
C THR A 217 24.96 3.74 1.28
N ILE A 218 25.51 2.55 1.02
CA ILE A 218 25.10 1.72 -0.13
C ILE A 218 23.63 1.30 -0.01
N ARG A 219 23.18 0.89 1.18
CA ARG A 219 21.77 0.54 1.42
C ARG A 219 20.85 1.74 1.26
N GLU A 220 21.27 2.92 1.72
CA GLU A 220 20.48 4.13 1.51
C GLU A 220 20.43 4.53 0.03
N ALA A 221 21.56 4.44 -0.68
CA ALA A 221 21.62 4.74 -2.12
C ALA A 221 20.72 3.80 -2.92
N MET A 222 20.71 2.51 -2.55
CA MET A 222 19.79 1.53 -3.11
C MET A 222 18.33 1.91 -2.85
N ARG A 223 17.97 2.35 -1.63
CA ARG A 223 16.60 2.78 -1.32
C ARG A 223 16.17 3.99 -2.14
N VAL A 224 17.04 5.00 -2.22
CA VAL A 224 16.81 6.23 -2.99
C VAL A 224 16.70 5.92 -4.49
N ARG A 225 17.55 5.03 -5.01
CA ARG A 225 17.51 4.61 -6.41
C ARG A 225 16.22 3.85 -6.72
N ASP A 226 15.94 2.81 -5.95
CA ASP A 226 14.89 1.83 -6.28
C ASP A 226 13.49 2.34 -5.93
N ARG A 227 13.35 3.20 -4.90
CA ARG A 227 12.11 3.81 -4.33
C ARG A 227 11.08 2.80 -3.81
N GLU A 228 10.85 1.74 -4.56
CA GLU A 228 9.94 0.64 -4.29
C GLU A 228 10.65 -0.70 -4.52
N CYS A 229 9.93 -1.79 -4.27
CA CYS A 229 10.39 -3.13 -4.61
C CYS A 229 10.60 -3.23 -6.13
N VAL A 230 11.75 -3.74 -6.58
CA VAL A 230 12.09 -3.83 -8.02
C VAL A 230 11.25 -4.82 -8.83
N ILE A 231 10.21 -5.42 -8.24
CA ILE A 231 9.30 -6.34 -8.94
C ILE A 231 8.23 -5.51 -9.66
N PRO A 232 7.94 -5.76 -10.95
CA PRO A 232 7.17 -4.85 -11.79
C PRO A 232 5.80 -4.41 -11.24
N TRP A 233 5.14 -5.26 -10.45
CA TRP A 233 3.81 -5.03 -9.91
C TRP A 233 3.81 -4.76 -8.39
N CYS A 234 4.95 -4.46 -7.78
CA CYS A 234 5.07 -4.32 -6.33
C CYS A 234 5.40 -2.90 -5.90
N HIS A 235 4.43 -2.22 -5.29
CA HIS A 235 4.59 -0.86 -4.80
C HIS A 235 5.05 -0.77 -3.34
N ARG A 236 5.73 -1.82 -2.83
CA ARG A 236 6.23 -1.79 -1.45
C ARG A 236 7.39 -0.79 -1.38
N PRO A 237 7.34 0.26 -0.54
CA PRO A 237 8.45 1.21 -0.44
C PRO A 237 9.78 0.54 -0.08
N ALA A 238 10.88 0.97 -0.70
CA ALA A 238 12.21 0.35 -0.56
C ALA A 238 12.73 0.37 0.88
N ARG A 239 12.31 1.33 1.71
CA ARG A 239 12.61 1.35 3.16
C ARG A 239 12.05 0.15 3.94
N HIS A 240 11.02 -0.50 3.40
CA HIS A 240 10.40 -1.71 3.94
C HIS A 240 10.85 -2.99 3.19
N CYS A 241 11.88 -2.87 2.36
CA CYS A 241 12.46 -3.95 1.61
C CYS A 241 13.80 -4.40 2.21
N ASP A 242 14.12 -5.67 2.00
CA ASP A 242 15.44 -6.22 2.21
C ASP A 242 16.37 -5.67 1.10
N ALA A 243 17.66 -5.49 1.42
CA ALA A 243 18.69 -5.28 0.41
C ALA A 243 19.15 -6.66 -0.07
N ASP A 244 18.73 -7.05 -1.28
CA ASP A 244 18.97 -8.37 -1.84
C ASP A 244 20.04 -8.31 -2.92
N HIS A 245 20.99 -9.25 -2.90
CA HIS A 245 22.10 -9.33 -3.85
C HIS A 245 21.69 -10.12 -5.09
N GLU A 246 21.63 -9.51 -6.28
CA GLU A 246 21.28 -10.22 -7.53
C GLU A 246 22.22 -11.41 -7.81
N ARG A 247 23.53 -11.20 -7.66
CA ARG A 247 24.51 -12.28 -7.48
C ARG A 247 24.72 -12.53 -6.00
N GLU A 248 24.36 -13.72 -5.52
CA GLU A 248 24.35 -14.02 -4.09
C GLU A 248 25.76 -13.93 -3.49
N TRP A 249 25.86 -13.37 -2.28
CA TRP A 249 27.14 -13.24 -1.57
C TRP A 249 27.76 -14.62 -1.27
N ALA A 250 27.02 -15.50 -0.61
CA ALA A 250 27.55 -16.79 -0.14
C ALA A 250 27.73 -17.82 -1.27
N ARG A 251 26.85 -17.81 -2.28
CA ARG A 251 26.88 -18.78 -3.39
C ARG A 251 27.76 -18.33 -4.55
N ASP A 252 27.66 -17.06 -4.93
CA ASP A 252 28.22 -16.55 -6.20
C ASP A 252 29.36 -15.54 -5.97
N ASN A 253 29.77 -15.32 -4.71
CA ASN A 253 30.75 -14.32 -4.29
C ASN A 253 30.43 -12.91 -4.84
N GLY A 254 29.13 -12.56 -4.90
CA GLY A 254 28.68 -11.29 -5.44
C GLY A 254 28.98 -10.12 -4.50
N PRO A 255 29.51 -8.98 -4.98
CA PRO A 255 29.92 -7.88 -4.11
C PRO A 255 28.71 -7.19 -3.46
N THR A 256 28.93 -6.59 -2.28
CA THR A 256 27.97 -5.66 -1.68
C THR A 256 28.18 -4.28 -2.28
N SER A 257 27.59 -4.03 -3.44
CA SER A 257 27.68 -2.78 -4.19
C SER A 257 26.31 -2.27 -4.60
N LEU A 258 26.22 -0.99 -4.98
CA LEU A 258 24.98 -0.45 -5.54
C LEU A 258 24.58 -1.20 -6.82
N THR A 259 25.54 -1.64 -7.62
CA THR A 259 25.31 -2.41 -8.87
C THR A 259 24.89 -3.87 -8.68
N ASN A 260 24.89 -4.39 -7.45
CA ASN A 260 24.47 -5.77 -7.17
C ASN A 260 23.33 -5.85 -6.15
N LEU A 261 23.08 -4.78 -5.37
CA LEU A 261 21.99 -4.73 -4.40
C LEU A 261 20.72 -4.14 -5.02
N THR A 262 19.57 -4.74 -4.70
CA THR A 262 18.24 -4.24 -5.07
C THR A 262 17.27 -4.25 -3.89
N ALA A 263 16.32 -3.33 -3.91
CA ALA A 263 15.22 -3.32 -2.96
C ALA A 263 14.21 -4.42 -3.28
N ARG A 264 14.12 -5.46 -2.45
CA ARG A 264 13.06 -6.49 -2.57
C ARG A 264 12.30 -6.66 -1.27
N CYS A 265 10.98 -6.60 -1.34
CA CYS A 265 10.16 -6.85 -0.16
C CYS A 265 10.31 -8.31 0.29
N ARG A 266 10.04 -8.60 1.57
CA ARG A 266 10.26 -9.94 2.14
C ARG A 266 9.61 -11.07 1.34
N ARG A 267 8.41 -10.82 0.78
CA ARG A 267 7.71 -11.77 -0.10
C ARG A 267 8.51 -12.07 -1.37
N HIS A 268 8.97 -11.03 -2.06
CA HIS A 268 9.66 -11.17 -3.34
C HIS A 268 11.14 -11.55 -3.20
N HIS A 269 11.77 -11.22 -2.07
CA HIS A 269 13.08 -11.76 -1.71
C HIS A 269 12.98 -13.28 -1.54
N ARG A 270 11.97 -13.81 -0.84
CA ARG A 270 11.74 -15.26 -0.76
C ARG A 270 11.45 -15.89 -2.12
N MET A 271 10.61 -15.24 -2.94
CA MET A 271 10.25 -15.71 -4.29
C MET A 271 11.48 -15.97 -5.16
N LYS A 272 12.50 -15.12 -5.09
CA LYS A 272 13.76 -15.29 -5.84
C LYS A 272 14.47 -16.61 -5.52
N HIS A 273 14.34 -17.09 -4.29
CA HIS A 273 14.95 -18.33 -3.82
C HIS A 273 14.02 -19.54 -3.97
N THR A 274 12.79 -19.34 -4.45
CA THR A 274 11.81 -20.41 -4.65
C THR A 274 12.08 -21.13 -5.99
N PRO A 275 12.17 -22.47 -6.01
CA PRO A 275 12.33 -23.23 -7.24
C PRO A 275 11.29 -22.88 -8.31
N GLY A 276 11.72 -22.85 -9.58
CA GLY A 276 10.88 -22.51 -10.73
C GLY A 276 10.69 -21.02 -10.99
N TRP A 277 11.07 -20.14 -10.05
CA TRP A 277 11.11 -18.71 -10.29
C TRP A 277 12.50 -18.29 -10.77
N LEU A 278 12.56 -17.55 -11.88
CA LEU A 278 13.80 -16.93 -12.36
C LEU A 278 13.65 -15.42 -12.30
N SER A 279 14.61 -14.76 -11.66
CA SER A 279 14.60 -13.30 -11.53
C SER A 279 15.96 -12.76 -11.95
N ARG A 280 15.97 -11.79 -12.87
CA ARG A 280 17.19 -11.10 -13.30
C ARG A 280 16.96 -9.60 -13.32
N TYR A 281 17.84 -8.86 -12.65
CA TYR A 281 17.86 -7.41 -12.71
C TYR A 281 19.14 -6.91 -13.39
N ASP A 282 18.98 -6.18 -14.48
CA ASP A 282 20.04 -5.42 -15.12
C ASP A 282 20.01 -4.00 -14.54
N VAL A 283 20.95 -3.72 -13.62
CA VAL A 283 21.04 -2.41 -12.96
C VAL A 283 21.34 -1.30 -13.97
N ALA A 284 22.24 -1.55 -14.92
CA ALA A 284 22.67 -0.55 -15.91
C ALA A 284 21.50 -0.12 -16.80
N ARG A 285 20.63 -1.07 -17.17
CA ARG A 285 19.44 -0.79 -17.98
C ARG A 285 18.18 -0.54 -17.17
N ALA A 286 18.29 -0.53 -15.84
CA ALA A 286 17.18 -0.39 -14.91
C ALA A 286 16.03 -1.40 -15.17
N ARG A 287 16.35 -2.58 -15.70
CA ARG A 287 15.36 -3.53 -16.24
C ARG A 287 15.32 -4.80 -15.39
N ILE A 288 14.13 -5.17 -14.95
CA ILE A 288 13.84 -6.44 -14.28
C ILE A 288 13.14 -7.40 -15.25
N SER A 289 13.50 -8.68 -15.21
CA SER A 289 12.69 -9.76 -15.77
C SER A 289 12.44 -10.84 -14.72
N ILE A 290 11.21 -11.34 -14.69
CA ILE A 290 10.78 -12.41 -13.80
C ILE A 290 10.05 -13.45 -14.63
N THR A 291 10.55 -14.68 -14.63
CA THR A 291 9.88 -15.83 -15.24
C THR A 291 9.26 -16.67 -14.11
N THR A 292 7.97 -16.96 -14.25
CA THR A 292 7.23 -17.80 -13.30
C THR A 292 7.51 -19.29 -13.54
N PRO A 293 7.13 -20.18 -12.60
CA PRO A 293 7.20 -21.62 -12.82
C PRO A 293 6.33 -22.16 -13.97
N LEU A 294 5.48 -21.31 -14.55
CA LEU A 294 4.63 -21.63 -15.71
C LEU A 294 5.19 -21.01 -17.01
N ASP A 295 6.47 -20.64 -17.02
CA ASP A 295 7.20 -20.04 -18.14
C ASP A 295 6.67 -18.67 -18.63
N THR A 296 5.76 -18.04 -17.89
CA THR A 296 5.34 -16.66 -18.18
C THR A 296 6.42 -15.68 -17.73
N THR A 297 6.86 -14.80 -18.63
CA THR A 297 7.85 -13.76 -18.29
C THR A 297 7.20 -12.38 -18.19
N TYR A 298 7.43 -11.72 -17.06
CA TYR A 298 7.06 -10.33 -16.81
C TYR A 298 8.32 -9.47 -16.81
N THR A 299 8.23 -8.29 -17.43
CA THR A 299 9.32 -7.32 -17.45
C THR A 299 8.86 -5.99 -16.91
N GLY A 300 9.76 -5.29 -16.23
CA GLY A 300 9.53 -3.92 -15.77
C GLY A 300 10.78 -3.09 -15.97
N ARG A 301 10.61 -1.78 -15.97
CA ARG A 301 11.71 -0.83 -15.93
C ARG A 301 11.52 0.09 -14.75
N ARG A 302 12.54 0.21 -13.91
CA ARG A 302 12.56 1.20 -12.83
C ARG A 302 12.61 2.59 -13.47
N THR A 303 11.75 3.49 -12.99
CA THR A 303 11.80 4.91 -13.38
C THR A 303 13.01 5.55 -12.69
N PRO A 304 13.89 6.27 -13.42
CA PRO A 304 15.01 7.00 -12.81
C PRO A 304 14.50 8.15 -11.91
N ILE A 305 15.37 8.67 -11.03
CA ILE A 305 14.99 9.77 -10.12
C ILE A 305 14.77 11.06 -10.91
N LEU A 306 15.70 11.36 -11.82
CA LEU A 306 15.59 12.46 -12.76
C LEU A 306 15.45 11.91 -14.17
N ALA A 307 14.72 12.62 -15.03
CA ALA A 307 14.75 12.34 -16.45
C ALA A 307 16.20 12.46 -16.94
N PRO A 308 16.76 11.43 -17.60
CA PRO A 308 18.09 11.53 -18.18
C PRO A 308 18.12 12.64 -19.22
N ASN A 309 19.27 13.30 -19.36
CA ASN A 309 19.44 14.27 -20.43
C ASN A 309 19.20 13.59 -21.79
N PRO A 310 18.53 14.27 -22.74
CA PRO A 310 18.38 13.74 -24.09
C PRO A 310 19.76 13.45 -24.68
N LYS A 311 19.93 12.26 -25.25
CA LYS A 311 21.19 11.91 -25.92
C LYS A 311 21.47 12.93 -27.02
N PRO A 312 22.71 13.43 -27.16
CA PRO A 312 23.05 14.30 -28.27
C PRO A 312 22.75 13.59 -29.60
N PRO A 313 22.18 14.30 -30.59
CA PRO A 313 21.83 13.69 -31.87
C PRO A 313 23.08 13.11 -32.54
N GLY A 314 23.06 11.81 -32.87
CA GLY A 314 24.12 11.13 -33.61
C GLY A 314 24.76 9.90 -32.94
N GLN A 315 24.41 9.56 -31.70
CA GLN A 315 24.92 8.33 -31.06
C GLN A 315 24.04 7.12 -31.44
N PRO A 316 24.58 6.08 -32.12
CA PRO A 316 23.79 4.93 -32.53
C PRO A 316 23.22 4.17 -31.31
N PRO A 317 22.05 3.54 -31.41
CA PRO A 317 21.50 2.74 -30.33
C PRO A 317 22.29 1.44 -30.18
N GLY A 318 23.24 1.43 -29.25
CA GLY A 318 23.91 0.20 -28.82
C GLY A 318 25.41 0.31 -28.67
N GLN A 319 25.86 0.97 -27.60
CA GLN A 319 27.14 0.67 -26.92
C GLN A 319 26.93 0.96 -25.43
N ASP A 320 26.05 0.18 -24.79
CA ASP A 320 26.00 0.09 -23.33
C ASP A 320 27.06 -0.95 -22.89
N GLU A 321 28.33 -0.67 -23.18
CA GLU A 321 29.44 -1.32 -22.45
C GLU A 321 29.87 -0.37 -21.33
N PRO A 322 29.86 -0.80 -20.07
CA PRO A 322 30.34 0.04 -18.98
C PRO A 322 31.85 0.26 -19.12
N PRO A 323 32.37 1.48 -18.88
CA PRO A 323 33.81 1.67 -18.77
C PRO A 323 34.24 1.09 -17.41
N PHE A 324 34.93 -0.05 -17.46
CA PHE A 324 35.73 -0.69 -16.40
C PHE A 324 35.09 -0.89 -15.01
#